data_AF-A0A4R1BDP9-F1
#
_entry.id   AF-A0A4R1BDP9-F1
#
_cell.length_a   1.000
_cell.length_b   1.000
_cell.length_c   1.000
_cell.angle_alpha   90.00
_cell.angle_beta   90.00
_cell.angle_gamma   90.00
#
_symmetry.space_group_name_H-M   'P 1'
#
loop_
_entity.id
_entity.type
_entity.pdbx_description
1 polymer ?
#
loop_
_entity_poly.entity_id
_entity_poly.type
_entity_poly.pdbx_seq_one_letter_code
_entity_poly.pdbx_strand_id
1 'polypeptide(L)' 'MPFIVEASTSDPAAREGHAKGNLADYEICPTRPKACEQTHRYHRSGYWVEVYDQDSGELLSGPINPDQPLPSYIV' A
#
# COMPACT_ATOMS: atom_id res chain seq x y z
N MET A 1 1.78 -11.65 12.28
CA MET A 1 0.88 -11.55 11.12
C MET A 1 1.61 -10.75 10.06
N PRO A 2 1.77 -11.32 8.86
CA PRO A 2 2.38 -10.63 7.73
C PRO A 2 1.41 -9.64 7.08
N PHE A 3 1.96 -8.68 6.34
CA PHE A 3 1.24 -7.56 5.71
C PHE A 3 1.46 -7.62 4.20
N ILE A 4 0.50 -7.15 3.41
CA ILE A 4 0.69 -6.92 1.98
C ILE A 4 0.74 -5.41 1.77
N VAL A 5 1.82 -4.92 1.16
CA VAL A 5 1.93 -3.52 0.73
C VAL A 5 1.80 -3.50 -0.78
N GLU A 6 0.72 -2.93 -1.28
CA GLU A 6 0.45 -2.79 -2.71
C GLU A 6 0.78 -1.36 -3.16
N ALA A 7 1.40 -1.25 -4.34
CA ALA A 7 1.74 0.01 -4.97
C ALA A 7 1.05 0.14 -6.32
N SER A 8 0.54 1.32 -6.64
CA SER A 8 -0.05 1.57 -7.95
C SER A 8 0.22 2.97 -8.49
N THR A 9 0.20 3.08 -9.82
CA THR A 9 0.38 4.30 -10.59
C THR A 9 -0.86 5.18 -10.67
N SER A 10 -2.02 4.72 -10.19
CA SER A 10 -3.30 5.44 -10.31
C SER A 10 -4.04 5.50 -8.98
N ASP A 11 -5.02 6.39 -8.85
CA ASP A 11 -5.89 6.43 -7.67
C ASP A 11 -6.72 5.13 -7.57
N PRO A 12 -6.61 4.33 -6.49
CA PRO A 12 -7.42 3.14 -6.27
C PRO A 12 -8.93 3.40 -6.29
N ALA A 13 -9.40 4.56 -5.83
CA ALA A 13 -10.82 4.91 -5.78
C ALA A 13 -11.43 5.16 -7.17
N ALA A 14 -10.60 5.52 -8.15
CA ALA A 14 -11.01 5.72 -9.54
C ALA A 14 -10.98 4.43 -10.37
N ARG A 15 -10.55 3.30 -9.80
CA ARG A 15 -10.49 2.01 -10.51
C ARG A 15 -11.82 1.28 -10.44
N GLU A 16 -12.33 0.84 -11.58
CA GLU A 16 -13.41 -0.14 -11.62
C GLU A 16 -12.87 -1.52 -11.23
N GLY A 17 -13.02 -1.87 -9.95
CA GLY A 17 -12.68 -3.19 -9.40
C GLY A 17 -11.23 -3.38 -8.96
N HIS A 18 -11.02 -4.34 -8.05
CA HIS A 18 -9.71 -4.76 -7.55
C HIS A 18 -9.00 -5.69 -8.57
N ALA A 19 -8.87 -5.24 -9.82
CA ALA A 19 -8.12 -5.99 -10.81
C ALA A 19 -6.63 -5.76 -10.57
N LYS A 20 -5.94 -6.76 -10.01
CA LYS A 20 -4.48 -6.80 -9.75
C LYS A 20 -3.59 -6.44 -10.97
N GLY A 21 -4.17 -6.32 -12.17
CA GLY A 21 -3.48 -5.86 -13.37
C GLY A 21 -3.05 -4.39 -13.35
N ASN A 22 -3.52 -3.59 -12.39
CA ASN A 22 -3.18 -2.16 -12.26
C ASN A 22 -2.18 -1.86 -11.13
N LEU A 23 -1.61 -2.88 -10.51
CA LEU A 23 -0.54 -2.70 -9.53
C LEU A 23 0.78 -2.45 -10.26
N ALA A 24 1.50 -1.44 -9.80
CA ALA A 24 2.87 -1.22 -10.20
C ALA A 24 3.79 -2.29 -9.58
N ASP A 25 3.53 -2.62 -8.32
CA ASP A 25 4.28 -3.62 -7.55
C ASP A 25 3.48 -4.03 -6.30
N TYR A 26 3.88 -5.12 -5.65
CA TYR A 26 3.42 -5.48 -4.31
C TYR A 26 4.46 -6.28 -3.54
N GLU A 27 4.48 -6.16 -2.20
CA GLU A 27 5.39 -6.92 -1.35
C GLU A 27 4.69 -7.48 -0.11
N ILE A 28 5.00 -8.73 0.21
CA ILE A 28 4.57 -9.38 1.45
C ILE A 28 5.62 -9.11 2.54
N CYS A 29 5.25 -8.32 3.52
CA CYS A 29 6.10 -7.89 4.62
C CYS A 29 5.84 -8.74 5.87
N PRO A 30 6.83 -9.47 6.41
CA PRO A 30 6.61 -10.36 7.56
C PRO A 30 6.36 -9.63 8.89
N THR A 31 6.64 -8.32 8.96
CA THR A 31 6.56 -7.51 10.18
C THR A 31 6.10 -6.08 9.88
N ARG A 32 5.51 -5.40 10.88
CA ARG A 32 5.10 -3.99 10.78
C ARG A 32 6.22 -3.05 10.37
N PRO A 33 7.44 -3.11 10.96
CA PRO A 33 8.54 -2.23 10.53
C PRO A 33 8.89 -2.39 9.05
N LYS A 34 8.81 -3.61 8.51
CA LYS A 34 9.03 -3.84 7.07
C LYS A 34 7.90 -3.30 6.21
N ALA A 35 6.65 -3.45 6.64
CA ALA A 35 5.50 -2.85 5.94
C ALA A 35 5.58 -1.32 5.92
N CYS A 36 5.99 -0.71 7.03
CA CYS A 36 6.26 0.73 7.11
C CYS A 36 7.39 1.16 6.16
N GLU A 37 8.56 0.50 6.24
CA GLU A 37 9.69 0.80 5.35
C GLU A 37 9.29 0.73 3.87
N GLN A 38 8.55 -0.32 3.51
CA GLN A 38 8.12 -0.50 2.13
C GLN A 38 7.06 0.52 1.70
N THR A 39 6.13 0.87 2.59
CA THR A 39 5.14 1.94 2.33
C THR A 39 5.83 3.26 2.06
N HIS A 40 6.81 3.63 2.88
CA HIS A 40 7.62 4.84 2.67
C HIS A 40 8.37 4.79 1.33
N ARG A 41 8.90 3.63 0.96
CA ARG A 41 9.64 3.45 -0.31
C ARG A 41 8.73 3.67 -1.52
N TYR A 42 7.55 3.05 -1.54
CA TYR A 42 6.61 3.20 -2.64
C TYR A 42 6.04 4.61 -2.72
N HIS A 43 5.67 5.22 -1.59
CA HIS A 43 5.18 6.59 -1.56
C HIS A 43 6.21 7.60 -2.07
N ARG A 44 7.47 7.51 -1.63
CA ARG A 44 8.57 8.34 -2.15
C ARG A 44 8.85 8.14 -3.63
N SER A 45 8.44 7.00 -4.18
CA SER A 45 8.54 6.69 -5.61
C SER A 45 7.35 7.22 -6.42
N GLY A 46 6.40 7.92 -5.78
CA GLY A 46 5.25 8.52 -6.44
C GLY A 46 4.07 7.57 -6.64
N TYR A 47 4.04 6.43 -5.93
CA TYR A 47 2.94 5.47 -6.03
C TYR A 47 1.88 5.69 -4.94
N TRP A 48 0.64 5.38 -5.31
CA TRP A 48 -0.44 5.14 -4.36
C TRP A 48 -0.15 3.86 -3.60
N VAL A 49 -0.31 3.89 -2.29
CA VAL A 49 0.02 2.76 -1.42
C VAL A 49 -1.18 2.32 -0.60
N GLU A 50 -1.45 1.02 -0.61
CA GLU A 50 -2.45 0.36 0.24
C GLU A 50 -1.75 -0.75 1.04
N VAL A 51 -2.08 -0.87 2.33
CA VAL A 51 -1.52 -1.88 3.23
C VAL A 51 -2.65 -2.75 3.73
N TYR A 52 -2.54 -4.05 3.51
CA TYR A 52 -3.52 -5.05 3.91
C TYR A 52 -2.95 -6.01 4.96
N ASP A 53 -3.83 -6.53 5.80
CA ASP A 53 -3.53 -7.73 6.59
C ASP A 53 -3.55 -8.94 5.65
N GLN A 54 -2.48 -9.74 5.65
CA GLN A 54 -2.39 -10.87 4.71
C GLN A 54 -3.43 -11.96 5.02
N ASP A 55 -3.74 -12.19 6.28
CA ASP A 55 -4.55 -13.34 6.71
C ASP A 55 -6.04 -13.09 6.45
N SER A 56 -6.51 -11.87 6.70
CA SER A 56 -7.91 -11.45 6.51
C SER A 56 -8.17 -10.76 5.17
N GLY A 57 -7.14 -10.20 4.53
CA GLY A 57 -7.29 -9.32 3.37
C GLY A 57 -7.88 -7.94 3.71
N GLU A 58 -8.00 -7.60 5.00
CA GLU A 58 -8.52 -6.31 5.44
C GLU A 58 -7.56 -5.17 5.09
N LEU A 59 -8.09 -4.06 4.56
CA LEU A 59 -7.31 -2.84 4.35
C LEU A 59 -7.01 -2.17 5.69
N LEU A 60 -5.74 -2.19 6.08
CA LEU A 60 -5.26 -1.62 7.33
C LEU A 60 -4.90 -0.14 7.18
N SER A 61 -4.34 0.26 6.03
CA SER A 61 -3.92 1.65 5.78
C SER A 61 -3.98 2.00 4.30
N GLY A 62 -4.40 3.24 4.02
CA GLY A 62 -4.51 3.77 2.67
C GLY A 62 -5.95 3.85 2.16
N PRO A 63 -6.14 4.19 0.87
CA PRO A 63 -5.09 4.48 -0.10
C PRO A 63 -4.32 5.78 0.22
N ILE A 64 -2.99 5.68 0.28
CA ILE A 64 -2.11 6.81 0.58
C ILE A 64 -1.76 7.52 -0.71
N ASN A 65 -2.13 8.80 -0.82
CA ASN A 65 -1.86 9.62 -1.99
C ASN A 65 -0.36 10.01 -2.04
N PRO A 66 0.36 9.73 -3.14
CA PRO A 66 1.76 10.11 -3.30
C PRO A 66 1.99 11.63 -3.29
N ASP A 67 0.99 12.42 -3.68
CA ASP A 67 1.06 13.89 -3.73
C ASP A 67 0.81 14.54 -2.35
N GLN A 68 0.43 13.75 -1.34
CA GLN A 68 0.20 14.21 0.02
C GLN A 68 1.31 13.74 0.96
N PRO A 69 1.59 14.48 2.05
CA PRO A 69 2.51 14.03 3.08
C PRO A 69 2.11 12.65 3.61
N LEU A 70 3.10 11.77 3.74
CA LEU A 70 2.91 10.44 4.31
C LEU A 70 2.39 10.55 5.76
N PRO A 71 1.40 9.75 6.17
CA PRO A 71 0.95 9.71 7.56
C PRO A 71 2.10 9.39 8.53
N SER A 72 2.11 10.03 9.69
CA SER A 72 3.09 9.75 10.76
C SER A 72 2.95 8.35 11.37
N TYR A 73 1.80 7.71 11.15
CA TYR A 73 1.51 6.36 11.60
C TYR A 73 1.03 5.53 10.41
N ILE A 74 1.79 4.47 10.12
CA ILE A 74 1.45 3.40 9.19
C ILE A 74 1.49 2.12 10.01
N VAL A 75 0.50 1.25 9.80
CA VAL A 75 0.10 0.15 10.70
C VAL A 75 1.20 -0.89 10.94
#